data_AF-A0A3N5NP73-F1
#
_entry.id   AF-A0A3N5NP73-F1
#
_cell.length_a   1.000
_cell.length_b   1.000
_cell.length_c   1.000
_cell.angle_alpha   90.00
_cell.angle_beta   90.00
_cell.angle_gamma   90.00
#
_symmetry.space_group_name_H-M   'P 1'
#
loop_
_entity.id
_entity.type
_entity.pdbx_description
1 polymer ?
#
loop_
_entity_poly.entity_id
_entity_poly.type
_entity_poly.pdbx_seq_one_letter_code
_entity_poly.pdbx_strand_id
1 'polypeptide(L)'
;MLAITCDKCRRRYSATDEELRVYLQQVEGKKYAQVLCPHCGKASKVAADRIHQALRFSPAPEGEVPAADGSGADQVSAGGSVGTGTSPEEVNPTA
;
A
#
# COMPACT_ATOMS: atom_id res chain seq x y z
N MET A 1 -9.39 7.90 0.56
CA MET A 1 -8.05 8.49 0.32
C MET A 1 -7.49 7.99 -1.01
N LEU A 2 -7.05 8.88 -1.91
CA LEU A 2 -6.49 8.50 -3.23
C LEU A 2 -4.96 8.45 -3.20
N ALA A 3 -4.38 7.30 -3.53
CA ALA A 3 -2.93 7.19 -3.73
C ALA A 3 -2.54 7.73 -5.12
N ILE A 4 -1.85 8.85 -5.14
CA ILE A 4 -1.39 9.54 -6.36
C ILE A 4 0.13 9.35 -6.46
N THR A 5 0.60 8.95 -7.64
CA THR A 5 2.04 8.90 -7.94
C THR A 5 2.41 10.15 -8.71
N CYS A 6 3.37 10.93 -8.20
CA CYS A 6 3.85 12.11 -8.91
C CYS A 6 4.70 11.73 -10.13
N ASP A 7 4.40 12.26 -11.31
CA ASP A 7 5.21 12.02 -12.52
C ASP A 7 6.64 12.57 -12.44
N LYS A 8 6.90 13.54 -11.56
CA LYS A 8 8.19 14.23 -11.47
C LYS A 8 9.13 13.56 -10.49
N CYS A 9 8.71 13.40 -9.25
CA CYS A 9 9.55 12.77 -8.21
C CYS A 9 9.30 11.27 -8.07
N ARG A 10 8.32 10.71 -8.81
CA ARG A 10 7.89 9.29 -8.75
C ARG A 10 7.52 8.79 -7.35
N ARG A 11 7.35 9.70 -6.38
CA ARG A 11 6.88 9.38 -5.04
C ARG A 11 5.37 9.26 -5.03
N ARG A 12 4.90 8.31 -4.23
CA ARG A 12 3.49 8.11 -3.92
C ARG A 12 3.12 8.96 -2.72
N TYR A 13 1.99 9.64 -2.81
CA TYR A 13 1.41 10.38 -1.71
C TYR A 13 -0.11 10.17 -1.71
N SER A 14 -0.71 10.30 -0.53
CA SER A 14 -2.14 10.15 -0.35
C SER A 14 -2.75 11.54 -0.21
N ALA A 15 -3.57 11.96 -1.18
CA ALA A 15 -4.32 13.20 -1.05
C ALA A 15 -5.58 12.97 -0.22
N THR A 16 -5.92 13.92 0.65
CA THR A 16 -7.18 13.89 1.41
C THR A 16 -8.36 14.23 0.51
N ASP A 17 -9.57 13.85 0.93
CA ASP A 17 -10.81 14.19 0.24
C ASP A 17 -11.06 15.69 0.12
N GLU A 18 -10.65 16.48 1.12
CA GLU A 18 -10.68 17.95 1.05
C GLU A 18 -9.81 18.48 -0.09
N GLU A 19 -8.57 18.02 -0.19
CA GLU A 19 -7.67 18.40 -1.28
C GLU A 19 -8.21 17.95 -2.64
N LEU A 20 -8.73 16.72 -2.73
CA LEU A 20 -9.33 16.16 -3.94
C LEU A 20 -10.50 17.02 -4.46
N ARG A 21 -11.35 17.55 -3.57
CA ARG A 21 -12.43 18.49 -3.94
C ARG A 21 -11.88 19.81 -4.48
N VAL A 22 -10.85 20.37 -3.85
CA VAL A 22 -10.18 21.59 -4.31
C VAL A 22 -9.55 21.39 -5.69
N TYR A 23 -8.95 20.22 -5.95
CA TYR A 23 -8.39 19.90 -7.25
C TYR A 23 -9.46 19.71 -8.33
N LEU A 24 -10.65 19.20 -7.98
CA LEU A 24 -11.77 19.09 -8.93
C LEU A 24 -12.40 20.43 -9.27
N GLN A 25 -12.50 21.35 -8.31
CA GLN A 25 -13.08 22.68 -8.56
C GLN A 25 -12.22 23.49 -9.56
N GLN A 26 -10.92 23.23 -9.60
CA GLN A 26 -10.01 23.81 -10.60
C GLN A 26 -10.18 23.19 -12.02
N VAL A 27 -10.95 22.10 -12.13
CA VAL A 27 -11.14 21.28 -13.33
C VAL A 27 -12.52 21.55 -13.91
N GLU A 28 -12.93 22.81 -13.93
CA GLU A 28 -14.18 23.18 -14.59
C GLU A 28 -14.02 23.00 -16.11
N GLY A 29 -14.53 21.87 -16.63
CA GLY A 29 -14.55 21.54 -18.06
C GLY A 29 -13.35 20.76 -18.62
N LYS A 30 -12.45 20.21 -17.80
CA LYS A 30 -11.25 19.47 -18.27
C LYS A 30 -11.28 18.00 -17.83
N LYS A 31 -10.63 17.10 -18.59
CA LYS A 31 -10.55 15.66 -18.24
C LYS A 31 -9.54 15.34 -17.12
N TYR A 32 -8.66 16.29 -16.79
CA TYR A 32 -7.54 16.07 -15.89
C TYR A 32 -7.42 17.20 -14.87
N ALA A 33 -7.24 16.82 -13.61
CA ALA A 33 -6.88 17.67 -12.50
C ALA A 33 -5.38 17.86 -12.35
N GLN A 34 -5.00 19.07 -11.95
CA GLN A 34 -3.64 19.37 -11.54
C GLN A 34 -3.55 19.20 -10.03
N VAL A 35 -2.89 18.13 -9.60
CA VAL A 35 -2.69 17.82 -8.19
C VAL A 35 -1.27 18.21 -7.82
N LEU A 36 -1.10 19.05 -6.81
CA LEU A 36 0.22 19.46 -6.34
C LEU A 36 0.88 18.30 -5.56
N CYS A 37 2.13 17.98 -5.85
CA CYS A 37 2.87 16.99 -5.06
C CYS A 37 3.50 17.66 -3.82
N PRO A 38 3.25 17.15 -2.60
CA PRO A 38 3.83 17.72 -1.37
C PRO A 38 5.35 17.50 -1.25
N HIS A 39 5.92 16.57 -2.03
CA HIS A 39 7.35 16.28 -1.99
C HIS A 39 8.22 17.15 -2.89
N CYS A 40 7.67 17.61 -4.02
CA CYS A 40 8.44 18.38 -5.00
C CYS A 40 7.76 19.68 -5.43
N GLY A 41 6.59 20.00 -4.86
CA GLY A 41 5.83 21.23 -5.15
C GLY A 41 5.33 21.34 -6.60
N LYS A 42 5.30 20.23 -7.34
CA LYS A 42 5.01 20.25 -8.79
C LYS A 42 3.66 19.62 -9.09
N ALA A 43 2.90 20.28 -9.96
CA ALA A 43 1.59 19.79 -10.39
C ALA A 43 1.73 18.55 -11.29
N SER A 44 0.99 17.49 -10.95
CA SER A 44 0.86 16.26 -11.72
C SER A 44 -0.55 16.17 -12.33
N LYS A 45 -0.67 15.60 -13.53
CA LYS A 45 -1.97 15.45 -14.21
C LYS A 45 -2.64 14.16 -13.76
N VAL A 46 -3.75 14.26 -13.04
CA VAL A 46 -4.55 13.12 -12.58
C VAL A 46 -5.90 13.15 -13.29
N ALA A 47 -6.39 12.01 -13.76
CA ALA A 47 -7.72 11.96 -14.39
C ALA A 47 -8.80 12.36 -13.37
N ALA A 48 -9.68 13.28 -13.77
CA ALA A 48 -10.77 13.74 -12.91
C ALA A 48 -11.68 12.59 -12.47
N ASP A 49 -11.89 11.60 -13.36
CA ASP A 49 -12.64 10.39 -13.09
C ASP A 49 -12.07 9.57 -11.91
N ARG A 50 -10.74 9.44 -11.81
CA ARG A 50 -10.10 8.75 -10.66
C ARG A 50 -10.32 9.51 -9.35
N ILE A 51 -10.38 10.84 -9.42
CA ILE A 51 -10.64 11.68 -8.24
C ILE A 51 -12.11 11.56 -7.84
N HIS A 52 -13.05 11.57 -8.79
CA HIS A 52 -14.47 11.30 -8.54
C HIS A 52 -14.67 9.92 -7.92
N GLN A 53 -13.99 8.91 -8.44
CA GLN A 53 -14.02 7.56 -7.89
C GLN A 53 -13.49 7.55 -6.45
N ALA A 54 -12.36 8.21 -6.18
CA ALA A 54 -11.82 8.28 -4.83
C ALA A 54 -12.75 8.98 -3.83
N LEU A 55 -13.43 10.05 -4.25
CA LEU A 55 -14.41 10.74 -3.41
C LEU A 55 -15.68 9.92 -3.19
N ARG A 56 -16.09 9.11 -4.19
CA ARG A 56 -17.24 8.22 -4.09
C ARG A 56 -16.99 7.01 -3.18
N PHE A 57 -15.77 6.47 -3.22
CA PHE A 57 -15.37 5.26 -2.50
C PHE A 57 -14.47 5.55 -1.29
N SER A 58 -14.36 6.80 -0.82
CA SER A 58 -13.75 7.05 0.49
C SER A 58 -14.63 6.34 1.53
N PRO A 59 -14.12 5.31 2.23
CA PRO A 59 -14.84 4.80 3.39
C PRO A 59 -15.02 5.98 4.34
N ALA A 60 -16.24 6.17 4.86
CA ALA A 60 -16.42 6.99 6.05
C ALA A 60 -15.39 6.51 7.08
N PRO A 61 -14.73 7.40 7.85
CA PRO A 61 -13.78 6.95 8.86
C PRO A 61 -14.50 5.88 9.69
N GLU A 62 -14.01 4.64 9.59
CA GLU A 62 -14.44 3.53 10.43
C GLU A 62 -14.03 3.88 11.86
N GLY A 63 -14.85 4.72 12.48
CA GLY A 63 -15.04 4.71 13.91
C GLY A 63 -15.73 3.39 14.24
N GLU A 64 -15.14 2.68 15.20
CA GLU A 64 -15.60 1.40 15.72
C GLU A 64 -15.51 0.23 14.72
N VAL A 65 -14.43 -0.54 14.82
CA VAL A 65 -14.53 -1.99 14.67
C VAL A 65 -15.31 -2.49 15.88
N PRO A 66 -16.60 -2.90 15.79
CA PRO A 66 -17.19 -3.68 16.86
C PRO A 66 -16.47 -5.02 16.89
N ALA A 67 -16.01 -5.39 18.07
CA ALA A 67 -15.38 -6.67 18.37
C ALA A 67 -16.12 -7.84 17.71
N ALA A 68 -15.47 -8.52 16.77
CA ALA A 68 -15.85 -9.87 16.35
C ALA A 68 -14.94 -10.85 17.08
N ASP A 69 -15.33 -11.15 18.33
CA ASP A 69 -15.03 -12.43 18.97
C ASP A 69 -15.81 -13.52 18.22
N GLY A 70 -15.12 -14.57 17.77
CA GLY A 70 -15.75 -15.59 16.93
C GLY A 70 -14.81 -16.65 16.39
N SER A 71 -14.24 -17.43 17.30
CA SER A 71 -13.59 -18.74 17.16
C SER A 71 -13.98 -19.60 15.94
N GLY A 72 -12.99 -20.34 15.40
CA GLY A 72 -13.26 -21.68 14.87
C GLY A 72 -12.24 -22.26 13.89
N ALA A 73 -11.53 -23.31 14.36
CA ALA A 73 -10.90 -24.39 13.59
C ALA A 73 -9.62 -24.06 12.79
N ASP A 74 -8.53 -24.84 12.81
CA ASP A 74 -8.21 -26.11 13.43
C ASP A 74 -6.68 -26.30 13.25
N GLN A 75 -6.01 -26.84 14.27
CA GLN A 75 -4.59 -27.16 14.21
C GLN A 75 -4.40 -28.54 13.58
N VAL A 76 -3.54 -28.71 12.55
CA VAL A 76 -2.77 -29.96 12.40
C VAL A 76 -1.56 -29.83 11.45
N SER A 77 -0.39 -30.14 12.02
CA SER A 77 0.77 -30.87 11.46
C SER A 77 1.43 -30.51 10.12
N ALA A 78 2.71 -30.19 10.21
CA ALA A 78 3.80 -30.94 9.55
C ALA A 78 5.07 -30.68 10.38
N GLY A 79 5.72 -31.67 11.01
CA GLY A 79 6.17 -32.91 10.42
C GLY A 79 7.67 -32.76 10.15
N GLY A 80 8.50 -33.24 11.07
CA GLY A 80 9.95 -33.14 10.99
C GLY A 80 10.53 -33.87 9.78
N SER A 81 11.67 -33.38 9.30
CA SER A 81 12.50 -34.08 8.31
C SER A 81 13.92 -34.14 8.82
N VAL A 82 14.32 -35.37 9.15
CA VAL A 82 15.65 -35.83 9.52
C VAL A 82 16.63 -35.54 8.38
N GLY A 83 17.70 -34.80 8.68
CA GLY A 83 18.87 -34.66 7.81
C GLY A 83 20.00 -35.55 8.32
N THR A 84 20.03 -36.79 7.84
CA THR A 84 21.16 -37.71 8.02
C THR A 84 22.35 -37.20 7.20
N GLY A 85 23.50 -37.00 7.85
CA GLY A 85 24.74 -36.63 7.19
C GLY A 85 25.93 -37.06 8.03
N THR A 86 26.13 -38.37 8.12
CA THR A 86 27.37 -38.97 8.62
C THR A 86 28.45 -38.87 7.53
N SER A 87 29.62 -38.35 7.87
CA SER A 87 30.91 -38.83 7.35
C SER A 87 32.04 -38.35 8.26
N PRO A 88 32.79 -39.28 8.88
CA PRO A 88 34.03 -39.03 9.59
C PRO A 88 35.22 -39.13 8.62
N GLU A 89 36.24 -38.28 8.76
CA GLU A 89 37.63 -38.74 8.56
C GLU A 89 38.64 -37.75 9.17
N GLU A 90 39.20 -38.23 10.28
CA GLU A 90 40.60 -38.25 10.69
C GLU A 90 41.51 -37.00 10.56
N VAL A 91 41.89 -36.57 11.76
CA VAL A 91 43.01 -35.74 12.18
C VAL A 91 44.36 -36.43 11.96
N ASN A 92 45.20 -35.91 11.05
CA ASN A 92 46.64 -35.64 11.24
C ASN A 92 47.23 -34.98 9.97
N PRO A 93 48.21 -34.05 10.09
CA PRO A 93 49.59 -34.53 10.19
C PRO A 93 50.50 -33.72 11.14
N THR A 94 51.33 -34.50 11.81
CA THR A 94 52.61 -34.19 12.47
C THR A 94 53.52 -33.30 11.62
N ALA A 95 54.16 -32.33 12.29
CA ALA A 95 55.46 -31.77 11.94
C ALA A 95 56.20 -31.45 13.25
#